data_AF-A0A0L0CQ99-F1
#
_entry.id   AF-A0A0L0CQ99-F1
#
_cell.length_a   1.000
_cell.length_b   1.000
_cell.length_c   1.000
_cell.angle_alpha   90.00
_cell.angle_beta   90.00
_cell.angle_gamma   90.00
#
_symmetry.space_group_name_H-M   'P 1'
#
loop_
_entity.id
_entity.type
_entity.pdbx_description
1 polymer ?
#
loop_
_entity_poly.entity_id
_entity_poly.type
_entity_poly.pdbx_seq_one_letter_code
_entity_poly.pdbx_strand_id
1 'polypeptide(L)'
;MRSALAAKKLDRNTSRLEYKPMTDAVKKAREEQGKTISPHHFSNEADLINRIVLGMTSAKFRVHNEIGKKEPIRDYLTPEQIHCVTELQRANTVFISMGWNFEQRKEELTKLFNKNHKQPLLDEMHRLAAHKARFRVGFLINYEGKRMALTDKQEMFCRGYSCGVQRKDCAKCWE
;
A
#
# COMPACT_ATOMS: atom_id res chain seq x y z
N MET A 1 -23.32 -6.50 -6.93
CA MET A 1 -22.82 -5.12 -6.76
C MET A 1 -23.05 -4.54 -5.36
N ARG A 2 -24.24 -4.65 -4.75
CA ARG A 2 -24.52 -4.12 -3.38
C ARG A 2 -23.63 -4.73 -2.27
N SER A 3 -23.28 -6.02 -2.36
CA SER A 3 -22.44 -6.71 -1.35
C SER A 3 -20.98 -6.22 -1.32
N ALA A 4 -20.35 -6.00 -2.47
CA ALA A 4 -18.96 -5.54 -2.57
C ALA A 4 -18.77 -4.11 -2.06
N LEU A 5 -19.73 -3.21 -2.32
CA LEU A 5 -19.72 -1.85 -1.79
C LEU A 5 -19.90 -1.84 -0.27
N ALA A 6 -20.72 -2.75 0.27
CA ALA A 6 -20.90 -2.91 1.71
C ALA A 6 -19.63 -3.43 2.39
N ALA A 7 -18.95 -4.41 1.79
CA ALA A 7 -17.66 -4.92 2.28
C ALA A 7 -16.59 -3.81 2.31
N LYS A 8 -16.43 -3.07 1.20
CA LYS A 8 -15.49 -1.92 1.15
C LYS A 8 -15.78 -0.87 2.23
N LYS A 9 -17.06 -0.59 2.52
CA LYS A 9 -17.47 0.36 3.57
C LYS A 9 -17.16 -0.18 4.98
N LEU A 10 -17.30 -1.49 5.19
CA LEU A 10 -16.96 -2.15 6.44
C LEU A 10 -15.45 -2.06 6.70
N ASP A 11 -14.63 -2.46 5.72
CA ASP A 11 -13.16 -2.43 5.85
C ASP A 11 -12.64 -1.02 6.12
N ARG A 12 -13.26 -0.01 5.48
CA ARG A 12 -12.97 1.40 5.74
C ARG A 12 -13.29 1.82 7.16
N ASN A 13 -14.42 1.37 7.70
CA ASN A 13 -14.80 1.71 9.07
C ASN A 13 -13.91 1.00 10.07
N THR A 14 -13.56 -0.27 9.83
CA THR A 14 -12.64 -1.04 10.67
C THR A 14 -11.26 -0.36 10.74
N SER A 15 -10.65 0.00 9.61
CA SER A 15 -9.37 0.74 9.58
C SER A 15 -9.42 2.09 10.30
N ARG A 16 -10.59 2.72 10.38
CA ARG A 16 -10.76 3.96 11.13
C ARG A 16 -10.86 3.70 12.63
N LEU A 17 -11.53 2.62 13.02
CA LEU A 17 -11.69 2.21 14.42
C LEU A 17 -10.35 1.78 15.01
N GLU A 18 -9.56 0.98 14.30
CA GLU A 18 -8.25 0.47 14.78
C GLU A 18 -7.17 1.56 14.87
N TYR A 19 -7.32 2.66 14.14
CA TYR A 19 -6.42 3.81 14.27
C TYR A 19 -6.47 4.44 15.66
N LYS A 20 -7.66 4.46 16.31
CA LYS A 20 -7.82 5.12 17.61
C LYS A 20 -7.05 4.41 18.73
N PRO A 21 -7.17 3.08 18.94
CA PRO A 21 -6.33 2.33 19.87
C PRO A 21 -4.84 2.55 19.65
N MET A 22 -4.38 2.55 18.40
CA MET A 22 -2.98 2.80 18.09
C MET A 22 -2.55 4.20 18.54
N THR A 23 -3.33 5.24 18.27
CA THR A 23 -3.01 6.60 18.73
C THR A 23 -3.04 6.73 20.25
N ASP A 24 -3.92 5.99 20.94
CA ASP A 24 -4.00 6.01 22.39
C ASP A 24 -2.80 5.31 23.02
N ALA A 25 -2.33 4.20 22.43
CA ALA A 25 -1.09 3.55 22.84
C ALA A 25 0.13 4.48 22.69
N VAL A 26 0.20 5.26 21.59
CA VAL A 26 1.27 6.26 21.40
C VAL A 26 1.22 7.35 22.47
N LYS A 27 0.03 7.85 22.81
CA LYS A 27 -0.15 8.86 23.87
C LYS A 27 0.34 8.32 25.20
N LYS A 28 -0.17 7.15 25.60
CA LYS A 28 0.19 6.50 26.86
C LYS A 28 1.69 6.27 26.98
N ALA A 29 2.32 5.69 25.95
CA ALA A 29 3.76 5.43 25.95
C ALA A 29 4.60 6.72 26.04
N ARG A 30 4.10 7.85 25.54
CA ARG A 30 4.78 9.17 25.64
C ARG A 30 4.58 9.80 27.01
N GLU A 31 3.38 9.68 27.58
CA GLU A 31 3.05 10.14 28.93
C GLU A 31 3.89 9.41 29.98
N GLU A 32 4.03 8.09 29.85
CA GLU A 32 4.90 7.26 30.72
C GLU A 32 6.38 7.69 30.64
N GLN A 33 6.81 8.23 29.51
CA GLN A 33 8.18 8.77 29.32
C GLN A 33 8.31 10.24 29.75
N GLY A 34 7.24 10.88 30.22
CA GLY A 34 7.22 12.30 30.56
C GLY A 34 7.45 13.23 29.36
N LYS A 35 7.17 12.77 28.13
CA LYS A 35 7.43 13.53 26.89
C LYS A 35 6.19 14.26 26.41
N THR A 36 6.39 15.43 25.80
CA THR A 36 5.32 16.20 25.16
C THR A 36 4.72 15.45 23.96
N ILE A 37 3.40 15.50 23.84
CA ILE A 37 2.66 14.90 22.73
C ILE A 37 2.47 15.94 21.63
N SER A 38 2.73 15.57 20.38
CA SER A 38 2.51 16.43 19.22
C SER A 38 1.82 15.66 18.08
N PRO A 39 0.98 16.32 17.25
CA PRO A 39 0.24 15.66 16.17
C PRO A 39 1.10 14.90 15.15
N HIS A 40 2.37 15.30 15.00
CA HIS A 40 3.29 14.62 14.09
C HIS A 40 3.63 13.19 14.55
N HIS A 41 3.56 12.87 15.85
CA HIS A 41 3.79 11.51 16.34
C HIS A 41 2.75 10.52 15.78
N PHE A 42 1.48 10.90 15.73
CA PHE A 42 0.42 10.04 15.17
C PHE A 42 0.53 9.91 13.65
N SER A 43 0.96 10.99 13.00
CA SER A 43 1.13 11.03 11.54
C SER A 43 2.32 10.17 11.11
N ASN A 44 3.42 10.16 11.88
CA ASN A 44 4.59 9.33 11.62
C ASN A 44 4.27 7.84 11.70
N GLU A 45 3.50 7.41 12.70
CA GLU A 45 3.06 6.01 12.83
C GLU A 45 2.14 5.58 11.68
N ALA A 46 1.23 6.46 11.26
CA ALA A 46 0.41 6.22 10.07
C ALA A 46 1.26 6.14 8.79
N ASP A 47 2.24 7.03 8.61
CA ASP A 47 3.10 7.05 7.43
C ASP A 47 4.06 5.84 7.40
N LEU A 48 4.51 5.32 8.56
CA LEU A 48 5.25 4.06 8.65
C LEU A 48 4.44 2.91 8.05
N ILE A 49 3.19 2.73 8.50
CA ILE A 49 2.31 1.68 8.00
C ILE A 49 2.04 1.86 6.50
N ASN A 50 1.77 3.10 6.06
CA ASN A 50 1.55 3.39 4.64
C ASN A 50 2.77 3.06 3.77
N ARG A 51 3.99 3.33 4.26
CA ARG A 51 5.23 2.98 3.54
C ARG A 51 5.39 1.48 3.37
N ILE A 52 5.04 0.70 4.40
CA ILE A 52 5.12 -0.76 4.35
C ILE A 52 4.10 -1.32 3.35
N VAL A 53 2.84 -0.88 3.43
CA VAL A 53 1.75 -1.42 2.58
C VAL A 53 1.79 -0.90 1.15
N LEU A 54 2.01 0.40 0.96
CA LEU A 54 1.91 1.07 -0.34
C LEU A 54 3.26 1.25 -1.04
N GLY A 55 4.37 1.01 -0.34
CA GLY A 55 5.72 1.28 -0.84
C GLY A 55 6.05 2.78 -0.96
N MET A 56 5.16 3.67 -0.50
CA MET A 56 5.34 5.12 -0.63
C MET A 56 4.69 5.88 0.53
N THR A 57 5.03 7.16 0.68
CA THR A 57 4.41 8.02 1.68
C THR A 57 2.97 8.37 1.30
N SER A 58 2.18 8.70 2.31
CA SER A 58 0.80 9.19 2.12
C SER A 58 0.72 10.41 1.18
N ALA A 59 1.70 11.31 1.25
CA ALA A 59 1.80 12.47 0.37
C ALA A 59 2.03 12.07 -1.10
N LYS A 60 2.97 11.13 -1.36
CA LYS A 60 3.23 10.63 -2.72
C LYS A 60 2.02 9.89 -3.28
N PHE A 61 1.35 9.09 -2.44
CA PHE A 61 0.15 8.36 -2.83
C PHE A 61 -0.99 9.30 -3.26
N ARG A 62 -1.17 10.42 -2.55
CA ARG A 62 -2.16 11.45 -2.92
C ARG A 62 -1.88 12.05 -4.29
N VAL A 63 -0.62 12.40 -4.57
CA VAL A 63 -0.23 12.94 -5.88
C VAL A 63 -0.45 11.92 -6.99
N HIS A 64 -0.05 10.66 -6.76
CA HIS A 64 -0.16 9.60 -7.76
C HIS A 64 -1.62 9.26 -8.12
N ASN A 65 -2.54 9.38 -7.17
CA ASN A 65 -3.96 9.07 -7.36
C ASN A 65 -4.82 10.34 -7.50
N GLU A 66 -4.20 11.51 -7.70
CA GLU A 66 -4.89 12.80 -7.89
C GLU A 66 -5.90 13.14 -6.78
N ILE A 67 -5.57 12.78 -5.54
CA ILE A 67 -6.46 12.92 -4.37
C ILE A 67 -6.36 14.33 -3.80
N GLY A 68 -7.50 15.00 -3.62
CA GLY A 68 -7.57 16.31 -2.98
C GLY A 68 -7.09 16.30 -1.52
N LYS A 69 -6.60 17.45 -1.03
CA LYS A 69 -6.07 17.58 0.35
C LYS A 69 -7.09 17.23 1.44
N LYS A 70 -8.38 17.48 1.18
CA LYS A 70 -9.49 17.24 2.13
C LYS A 70 -10.04 15.82 2.05
N GLU A 71 -9.60 15.02 1.08
CA GLU A 71 -10.17 13.70 0.86
C GLU A 71 -9.44 12.62 1.69
N PRO A 72 -10.17 11.63 2.22
CA PRO A 72 -9.57 10.54 3.00
C PRO A 72 -8.88 9.53 2.08
N ILE A 73 -7.58 9.29 2.31
CA ILE A 73 -6.79 8.29 1.54
C ILE A 73 -7.44 6.90 1.57
N ARG A 74 -8.10 6.53 2.67
CA ARG A 74 -8.73 5.20 2.86
C ARG A 74 -9.76 4.86 1.79
N ASP A 75 -10.44 5.84 1.20
CA ASP A 75 -11.48 5.60 0.19
C ASP A 75 -10.86 5.19 -1.17
N TYR A 76 -9.58 5.51 -1.37
CA TYR A 76 -8.78 5.23 -2.56
C TYR A 76 -7.94 3.95 -2.45
N LEU A 77 -7.92 3.30 -1.27
CA LEU A 77 -7.24 2.03 -1.08
C LEU A 77 -8.05 0.88 -1.66
N THR A 78 -7.34 -0.14 -2.16
CA THR A 78 -7.94 -1.42 -2.53
C THR A 78 -8.35 -2.22 -1.29
N PRO A 79 -9.28 -3.20 -1.42
CA PRO A 79 -9.63 -4.12 -0.34
C PRO A 79 -8.42 -4.76 0.37
N GLU A 80 -7.45 -5.31 -0.36
CA GLU A 80 -6.28 -5.91 0.32
C GLU A 80 -5.42 -4.85 0.97
N GLN A 81 -5.21 -3.69 0.35
CA GLN A 81 -4.44 -2.59 0.96
C GLN A 81 -5.05 -2.15 2.29
N ILE A 82 -6.37 -1.96 2.35
CA ILE A 82 -7.02 -1.50 3.59
C ILE A 82 -7.04 -2.58 4.67
N HIS A 83 -7.15 -3.85 4.26
CA HIS A 83 -7.01 -4.98 5.17
C HIS A 83 -5.60 -5.01 5.79
N CYS A 84 -4.55 -4.91 4.96
CA CYS A 84 -3.15 -4.84 5.41
C CYS A 84 -2.92 -3.68 6.38
N VAL A 85 -3.44 -2.49 6.07
CA VAL A 85 -3.33 -1.31 6.95
C VAL A 85 -3.97 -1.58 8.31
N THR A 86 -5.13 -2.24 8.33
CA THR A 86 -5.87 -2.55 9.56
C THR A 86 -5.09 -3.55 10.44
N GLU A 87 -4.56 -4.62 9.85
CA GLU A 87 -3.77 -5.62 10.58
C GLU A 87 -2.46 -5.04 11.12
N LEU A 88 -1.77 -4.21 10.32
CA LEU A 88 -0.56 -3.54 10.80
C LEU A 88 -0.84 -2.49 11.88
N GLN A 89 -2.00 -1.82 11.88
CA GLN A 89 -2.42 -0.94 12.97
C GLN A 89 -2.62 -1.70 14.27
N ARG A 90 -3.27 -2.87 14.21
CA ARG A 90 -3.46 -3.77 15.36
C ARG A 90 -2.12 -4.24 15.93
N ALA A 91 -1.25 -4.76 15.08
CA ALA A 91 0.08 -5.23 15.49
C ALA A 91 0.93 -4.09 16.09
N ASN A 92 0.93 -2.91 15.46
CA ASN A 92 1.68 -1.76 15.97
C ASN A 92 1.17 -1.30 17.34
N THR A 93 -0.15 -1.35 17.56
CA THR A 93 -0.76 -1.03 18.88
C THR A 93 -0.18 -1.94 19.97
N VAL A 94 -0.06 -3.24 19.69
CA VAL A 94 0.54 -4.21 20.62
C VAL A 94 2.01 -3.89 20.86
N PHE A 95 2.79 -3.66 19.80
CA PHE A 95 4.22 -3.38 19.95
C PHE A 95 4.51 -2.08 20.71
N ILE A 96 3.72 -1.03 20.49
CA ILE A 96 3.81 0.21 21.28
C ILE A 96 3.52 -0.06 22.75
N SER A 97 2.48 -0.85 23.03
CA SER A 97 2.10 -1.20 24.40
C SER A 97 3.15 -2.05 25.12
N MET A 98 3.95 -2.82 24.36
CA MET A 98 5.11 -3.56 24.86
C MET A 98 6.36 -2.69 25.06
N GLY A 99 6.30 -1.40 24.76
CA GLY A 99 7.42 -0.48 24.92
C GLY A 99 8.52 -0.62 23.86
N TRP A 100 8.24 -1.23 22.72
CA TRP A 100 9.25 -1.45 21.67
C TRP A 100 9.69 -0.14 21.01
N ASN A 101 10.98 -0.05 20.68
CA ASN A 101 11.51 1.12 20.00
C ASN A 101 11.05 1.18 18.52
N PHE A 102 11.21 2.33 17.88
CA PHE A 102 10.70 2.57 16.53
C PHE A 102 11.31 1.63 15.47
N GLU A 103 12.62 1.39 15.51
CA GLU A 103 13.28 0.54 14.50
C GLU A 103 12.88 -0.93 14.66
N GLN A 104 12.79 -1.42 15.91
CA GLN A 104 12.27 -2.76 16.20
C GLN A 104 10.86 -2.96 15.64
N ARG A 105 9.96 -1.99 15.89
CA ARG A 105 8.58 -2.04 15.38
C ARG A 105 8.54 -2.05 13.86
N LYS A 106 9.33 -1.20 13.22
CA LYS A 106 9.42 -1.13 11.75
C LYS A 106 9.90 -2.45 11.14
N GLU A 107 10.92 -3.07 11.73
CA GLU A 107 11.43 -4.35 11.26
C GLU A 107 10.37 -5.46 11.39
N GLU A 108 9.76 -5.59 12.57
CA GLU A 108 8.78 -6.64 12.83
C GLU A 108 7.46 -6.45 12.05
N LEU A 109 7.00 -5.21 11.88
CA LEU A 109 5.86 -4.91 11.00
C LEU A 109 6.17 -5.25 9.54
N THR A 110 7.40 -5.01 9.08
CA THR A 110 7.82 -5.36 7.73
C THR A 110 7.88 -6.88 7.54
N LYS A 111 8.41 -7.62 8.53
CA LYS A 111 8.40 -9.09 8.54
C LYS A 111 6.99 -9.64 8.51
N LEU A 112 6.10 -9.13 9.36
CA LEU A 112 4.69 -9.51 9.42
C LEU A 112 3.99 -9.29 8.07
N PHE A 113 4.20 -8.11 7.46
CA PHE A 113 3.67 -7.78 6.15
C PHE A 113 4.17 -8.75 5.06
N ASN A 114 5.49 -8.98 5.01
CA ASN A 114 6.09 -9.87 4.01
C ASN A 114 5.59 -11.31 4.13
N LYS A 115 5.36 -11.78 5.36
CA LYS A 115 4.91 -13.14 5.64
C LYS A 115 3.43 -13.36 5.29
N ASN A 116 2.57 -12.43 5.72
CA ASN A 116 1.12 -12.67 5.70
C ASN A 116 0.37 -11.96 4.58
N HIS A 117 0.91 -10.83 4.09
CA HIS A 117 0.13 -9.86 3.31
C HIS A 117 0.70 -9.58 1.92
N LYS A 118 2.01 -9.83 1.70
CA LYS A 118 2.67 -9.55 0.43
C LYS A 118 2.05 -10.30 -0.76
N GLN A 119 1.84 -11.61 -0.63
CA GLN A 119 1.29 -12.41 -1.75
C GLN A 119 -0.16 -12.04 -2.09
N PRO A 120 -1.10 -11.97 -1.11
CA PRO A 120 -2.47 -11.52 -1.40
C PRO A 120 -2.55 -10.15 -2.08
N LEU A 121 -1.70 -9.21 -1.64
CA LEU A 121 -1.64 -7.88 -2.24
C LEU A 121 -1.16 -7.91 -3.70
N LEU A 122 -0.12 -8.69 -4.00
CA LEU A 122 0.38 -8.87 -5.36
C LEU A 122 -0.66 -9.52 -6.28
N ASP A 123 -1.37 -10.53 -5.77
CA ASP A 123 -2.44 -11.20 -6.51
C ASP A 123 -3.60 -10.26 -6.84
N GLU A 124 -3.99 -9.40 -5.90
CA GLU A 124 -4.99 -8.37 -6.16
C GLU A 124 -4.50 -7.37 -7.21
N MET A 125 -3.26 -6.89 -7.10
CA MET A 125 -2.68 -5.97 -8.09
C MET A 125 -2.66 -6.58 -9.49
N HIS A 126 -2.25 -7.85 -9.63
CA HIS A 126 -2.27 -8.58 -10.90
C HIS A 126 -3.70 -8.74 -11.43
N ARG A 127 -4.67 -9.08 -10.58
CA ARG A 127 -6.08 -9.21 -10.96
C ARG A 127 -6.65 -7.88 -11.47
N LEU A 128 -6.37 -6.78 -10.78
CA LEU A 128 -6.81 -5.43 -11.17
C LEU A 128 -6.13 -4.98 -12.46
N ALA A 129 -4.83 -5.26 -12.64
CA ALA A 129 -4.12 -4.98 -13.88
C ALA A 129 -4.69 -5.76 -15.07
N ALA A 130 -4.97 -7.05 -14.89
CA ALA A 130 -5.60 -7.90 -15.90
C ALA A 130 -7.03 -7.42 -16.24
N HIS A 131 -7.80 -6.98 -15.26
CA HIS A 131 -9.13 -6.40 -15.49
C HIS A 131 -9.06 -5.10 -16.28
N LYS A 132 -8.16 -4.18 -15.89
CA LYS A 132 -7.91 -2.94 -16.64
C LYS A 132 -7.45 -3.22 -18.07
N ALA A 133 -6.58 -4.21 -18.26
CA ALA A 133 -6.14 -4.65 -19.59
C ALA A 133 -7.29 -5.23 -20.42
N ARG A 134 -8.16 -6.07 -19.84
CA ARG A 134 -9.35 -6.61 -20.53
C ARG A 134 -10.34 -5.52 -20.92
N PHE A 135 -10.58 -4.54 -20.07
CA PHE A 135 -11.43 -3.39 -20.41
C PHE A 135 -10.78 -2.50 -21.49
N ARG A 136 -9.45 -2.32 -21.44
CA ARG A 136 -8.70 -1.59 -22.48
C ARG A 136 -8.69 -2.33 -23.81
N VAL A 137 -8.62 -3.66 -23.81
CA VAL A 137 -8.77 -4.49 -25.02
C VAL A 137 -10.22 -4.43 -25.51
N GLY A 138 -11.22 -4.51 -24.63
CA GLY A 138 -12.65 -4.37 -24.96
C GLY A 138 -13.01 -3.04 -25.64
N PHE A 139 -12.29 -1.96 -25.33
CA PHE A 139 -12.44 -0.67 -26.00
C PHE A 139 -11.66 -0.58 -27.33
N LEU A 140 -10.60 -1.38 -27.50
CA LEU A 140 -9.82 -1.46 -28.74
C LEU A 140 -10.42 -2.40 -29.80
N ILE A 141 -11.42 -3.23 -29.46
CA ILE A 141 -12.11 -4.10 -30.43
C ILE A 141 -13.19 -3.36 -31.25
N ASN A 142 -13.46 -2.08 -30.96
CA ASN A 142 -14.44 -1.26 -31.67
C ASN A 142 -13.84 -0.11 -32.50
N TYR A 143 -12.55 -0.16 -32.83
CA TYR A 143 -11.99 0.65 -33.91
C TYR A 143 -11.15 -0.26 -34.81
N GLU A 144 -11.74 -0.54 -35.97
CA GLU A 144 -11.18 -1.14 -37.18
C GLU A 144 -10.74 -2.62 -37.11
N GLY A 145 -11.50 -3.45 -37.83
CA GLY A 145 -11.20 -4.85 -38.09
C GLY A 145 -9.95 -5.07 -38.94
N LYS A 146 -8.76 -4.95 -38.34
CA LYS A 146 -7.52 -5.57 -38.83
C LYS A 146 -6.74 -6.19 -37.67
N ARG A 147 -6.63 -7.52 -37.74
CA ARG A 147 -5.85 -8.41 -36.86
C ARG A 147 -4.36 -8.03 -36.90
N MET A 148 -3.79 -7.60 -35.78
CA MET A 148 -2.33 -7.48 -35.59
C MET A 148 -1.85 -8.50 -34.55
N ALA A 149 -0.73 -9.16 -34.86
CA ALA A 149 -0.18 -10.31 -34.15
C ALA A 149 0.32 -9.97 -32.73
N LEU A 150 0.28 -10.99 -31.87
CA LEU A 150 0.37 -10.93 -30.41
C LEU A 150 1.81 -11.14 -29.89
N THR A 151 2.84 -10.59 -30.55
CA THR A 151 4.25 -10.82 -30.16
C THR A 151 5.01 -9.59 -29.66
N ASP A 152 4.50 -8.37 -29.78
CA ASP A 152 5.32 -7.17 -29.52
C ASP A 152 4.90 -6.36 -28.27
N LYS A 153 4.52 -7.05 -27.17
CA LYS A 153 4.24 -6.39 -25.88
C LYS A 153 5.18 -6.74 -24.73
N GLN A 154 6.16 -7.61 -24.96
CA GLN A 154 7.27 -7.79 -24.01
C GLN A 154 8.42 -6.79 -24.18
N GLU A 155 8.48 -6.02 -25.28
CA GLU A 155 9.57 -5.05 -25.49
C GLU A 155 9.31 -3.63 -24.95
N MET A 156 8.09 -3.32 -24.50
CA MET A 156 7.74 -1.95 -24.08
C MET A 156 7.85 -1.68 -22.57
N PHE A 157 8.13 -2.69 -21.73
CA PHE A 157 8.28 -2.48 -20.28
C PHE A 157 9.71 -2.13 -19.84
N CYS A 158 10.71 -2.20 -20.73
CA CYS A 158 12.11 -1.91 -20.41
C CYS A 158 12.60 -0.51 -20.80
N ARG A 159 11.73 0.43 -21.20
CA ARG A 159 12.16 1.80 -21.60
C ARG A 159 11.93 2.89 -20.54
N GLY A 160 11.61 2.52 -19.29
CA GLY A 160 11.26 3.49 -18.25
C GLY A 160 12.27 3.69 -17.12
N TYR A 161 13.33 2.87 -17.00
CA TYR A 161 14.36 3.07 -15.98
C TYR A 161 15.68 3.41 -16.65
N SER A 162 16.12 4.65 -16.43
CA SER A 162 17.45 5.14 -16.76
C SER A 162 18.51 4.34 -16.01
N CYS A 163 19.06 3.30 -16.63
CA CYS A 163 20.36 2.75 -16.27
C CYS A 163 21.08 2.42 -17.58
N GLY A 164 22.05 3.25 -17.95
CA GLY A 164 22.82 3.16 -19.19
C GLY A 164 23.88 2.05 -19.15
N VAL A 165 23.50 0.83 -18.79
CA VAL A 165 24.39 -0.34 -18.81
C VAL A 165 23.84 -1.35 -19.81
N GLN A 166 24.69 -1.81 -20.74
CA GLN A 166 24.30 -2.77 -21.77
C GLN A 166 23.86 -4.11 -21.14
N ARG A 167 22.87 -4.76 -21.78
CA ARG A 167 22.13 -5.96 -21.31
C ARG A 167 22.97 -7.16 -20.83
N LYS A 168 24.27 -7.21 -21.08
CA LYS A 168 25.10 -8.40 -20.87
C LYS A 168 25.60 -8.56 -19.42
N ASP A 169 25.51 -7.51 -18.61
CA ASP A 169 26.10 -7.48 -17.26
C ASP A 169 25.05 -7.48 -16.13
N CYS A 170 23.75 -7.62 -16.46
CA CYS A 170 22.67 -7.45 -15.48
C CYS A 170 22.55 -8.59 -14.44
N ALA A 171 23.25 -9.71 -14.64
CA ALA A 171 23.18 -10.87 -13.75
C ALA A 171 24.07 -10.78 -12.49
N LYS A 172 24.84 -9.70 -12.30
CA LYS A 172 25.77 -9.55 -11.15
C LYS A 172 25.38 -8.51 -10.10
N CYS A 173 24.22 -7.85 -10.22
CA CYS A 173 23.79 -6.84 -9.23
C CYS A 173 22.88 -7.38 -8.11
N TRP A 174 22.63 -8.69 -8.08
CA TRP A 174 21.73 -9.32 -7.10
C TRP A 174 22.37 -10.56 -6.44
N GLU A 175 23.62 -10.39 -6.01
CA GLU A 175 24.25 -11.09 -4.88
C GLU A 175 24.87 -10.02 -3.97
#